data_AF-A0A3M7RIK8-F1
#
_entry.id   AF-A0A3M7RIK8-F1
#
_cell.length_a   1.000
_cell.length_b   1.000
_cell.length_c   1.000
_cell.angle_alpha   90.00
_cell.angle_beta   90.00
_cell.angle_gamma   90.00
#
_symmetry.space_group_name_H-M   'P 1'
#
loop_
_entity.id
_entity.type
_entity.pdbx_description
1 polymer ?
#
loop_
_entity_poly.entity_id
_entity_poly.type
_entity_poly.pdbx_seq_one_letter_code
_entity_poly.pdbx_strand_id
1 'polypeptide(L)'
;MSLAENIEKNKENQAKLREIQQKRDRNITFGHEFKDPCKNERILSQKCVENNRDNLGNCKDYFDNFKKCKQFWNAVQEYRCRHMKKTRHDLPKEDELKKWKSKIPEWIQTQRITPPDDI
;
A
#
# COMPACT_ATOMS: atom_id res chain seq x y z
N MET A 1 42.11 5.53 -23.43
CA MET A 1 41.24 4.58 -22.72
C MET A 1 41.13 3.32 -23.55
N SER A 2 41.32 2.16 -22.94
CA SER A 2 41.30 0.87 -23.61
C SER A 2 39.86 0.39 -23.90
N LEU A 3 39.70 -0.51 -24.86
CA LEU A 3 38.40 -1.12 -25.18
C LEU A 3 37.77 -1.80 -23.94
N ALA A 4 38.60 -2.41 -23.09
CA ALA A 4 38.16 -3.05 -21.85
C ALA A 4 37.57 -2.02 -20.85
N GLU A 5 38.22 -0.87 -20.68
CA GLU A 5 37.74 0.22 -19.82
C GLU A 5 36.39 0.78 -20.30
N ASN A 6 36.19 0.85 -21.63
CA ASN A 6 34.93 1.33 -22.21
C ASN A 6 33.78 0.34 -21.99
N ILE A 7 34.06 -0.97 -22.07
CA ILE A 7 33.06 -2.02 -21.82
C ILE A 7 32.63 -2.01 -20.35
N GLU A 8 33.57 -1.84 -19.42
CA GLU A 8 33.28 -1.78 -17.99
C GLU A 8 32.43 -0.56 -17.63
N LYS A 9 32.79 0.63 -18.11
CA LYS A 9 31.98 1.84 -17.95
C LYS A 9 30.57 1.70 -18.51
N ASN A 10 30.40 1.02 -19.64
CA ASN A 10 29.07 0.76 -20.22
C ASN A 10 28.23 -0.19 -19.36
N LYS A 11 28.84 -1.21 -18.73
CA LYS A 11 28.15 -2.10 -17.79
C LYS A 11 27.70 -1.34 -16.54
N GLU A 12 28.56 -0.50 -15.98
CA GLU A 12 28.21 0.34 -14.82
C GLU A 12 27.07 1.32 -15.14
N ASN A 13 27.13 1.97 -16.30
CA ASN A 13 26.07 2.88 -16.74
C ASN A 13 24.74 2.15 -16.94
N GLN A 14 24.76 0.93 -17.51
CA GLN A 14 23.56 0.10 -17.60
C GLN A 14 23.01 -0.31 -16.23
N ALA A 15 23.87 -0.65 -15.26
CA ALA A 15 23.44 -0.98 -13.90
C ALA A 15 22.78 0.22 -13.21
N LYS A 16 23.38 1.41 -13.30
CA LYS A 16 22.82 2.67 -12.76
C LYS A 16 21.46 2.99 -13.39
N LEU A 17 21.30 2.82 -14.70
CA LEU A 17 20.02 3.02 -15.38
C LEU A 17 18.94 2.04 -14.89
N ARG A 18 19.29 0.77 -14.69
CA ARG A 18 18.36 -0.25 -14.14
C ARG A 18 17.92 0.09 -12.73
N GLU A 19 18.81 0.58 -11.88
CA GLU A 19 18.45 1.02 -10.52
C GLU A 19 17.50 2.23 -10.53
N ILE A 20 17.72 3.21 -11.41
CA ILE A 20 16.83 4.37 -11.57
C ILE A 20 15.45 3.92 -12.04
N GLN A 21 15.40 2.99 -13.00
CA GLN A 21 14.15 2.41 -13.49
C GLN A 21 13.40 1.69 -12.35
N GLN A 22 14.09 0.82 -11.59
CA GLN A 22 13.50 0.11 -10.46
C GLN A 22 13.01 1.04 -9.35
N LYS A 23 13.71 2.15 -9.08
CA LYS A 23 13.27 3.17 -8.11
C LYS A 23 12.01 3.88 -8.60
N ARG A 24 11.93 4.21 -9.90
CA ARG A 24 10.72 4.79 -10.52
C ARG A 24 9.55 3.81 -10.47
N ASP A 25 9.75 2.56 -10.85
CA ASP A 25 8.69 1.54 -10.87
C ASP A 25 8.15 1.26 -9.45
N ARG A 26 9.05 1.24 -8.45
CA ARG A 26 8.67 1.20 -7.04
C ARG A 26 7.82 2.41 -6.65
N ASN A 27 8.27 3.62 -6.96
CA ASN A 27 7.51 4.85 -6.66
C ASN A 27 6.14 4.90 -7.34
N ILE A 28 6.02 4.40 -8.58
CA ILE A 28 4.73 4.33 -9.31
C ILE A 28 3.80 3.29 -8.66
N THR A 29 4.31 2.08 -8.41
CA THR A 29 3.54 1.00 -7.76
C THR A 29 3.03 1.45 -6.40
N PHE A 30 3.90 2.14 -5.66
CA PHE A 30 3.64 2.61 -4.33
C PHE A 30 2.68 3.82 -4.30
N GLY A 31 2.82 4.75 -5.27
CA GLY A 31 1.84 5.78 -5.64
C GLY A 31 0.39 5.27 -5.69
N HIS A 32 0.22 4.04 -6.19
CA HIS A 32 -1.07 3.39 -6.33
C HIS A 32 -1.58 2.75 -5.03
N GLU A 33 -0.70 2.31 -4.12
CA GLU A 33 -1.09 1.81 -2.79
C GLU A 33 -1.53 2.95 -1.86
N PHE A 34 -1.07 4.18 -2.10
CA PHE A 34 -1.50 5.35 -1.34
C PHE A 34 -2.91 5.82 -1.65
N LYS A 35 -3.31 5.74 -2.92
CA LYS A 35 -4.65 6.14 -3.35
C LYS A 35 -5.71 5.11 -2.97
N ASP A 36 -5.32 3.85 -2.86
CA ASP A 36 -6.19 2.73 -2.48
C ASP A 36 -5.44 1.84 -1.48
N PRO A 37 -5.46 2.18 -0.18
CA PRO A 37 -4.72 1.43 0.82
C PRO A 37 -5.30 0.03 1.08
N CYS A 38 -6.44 -0.29 0.45
CA CYS A 38 -7.09 -1.60 0.44
C CYS A 38 -7.01 -2.30 -0.93
N LYS A 39 -6.08 -1.89 -1.80
CA LYS A 39 -5.92 -2.44 -3.15
C LYS A 39 -5.77 -3.96 -3.15
N ASN A 40 -5.00 -4.50 -2.21
CA ASN A 40 -4.71 -5.94 -2.15
C ASN A 40 -5.97 -6.73 -1.79
N GLU A 41 -6.70 -6.29 -0.77
CA GLU A 41 -7.95 -6.90 -0.33
C GLU A 41 -9.01 -6.81 -1.45
N ARG A 42 -9.06 -5.69 -2.17
CA ARG A 42 -9.92 -5.54 -3.35
C ARG A 42 -9.56 -6.56 -4.44
N ILE A 43 -8.29 -6.66 -4.82
CA ILE A 43 -7.82 -7.61 -5.83
C ILE A 43 -8.14 -9.06 -5.42
N LEU A 44 -7.90 -9.42 -4.15
CA LEU A 44 -8.20 -10.77 -3.66
C LEU A 44 -9.70 -11.06 -3.68
N SER A 45 -10.54 -10.10 -3.27
CA SER A 45 -11.99 -10.25 -3.35
C SER A 45 -12.47 -10.42 -4.78
N GLN A 46 -11.91 -9.66 -5.72
CA GLN A 46 -12.25 -9.76 -7.14
C GLN A 46 -11.83 -11.11 -7.72
N LYS A 47 -10.61 -11.56 -7.44
CA LYS A 47 -10.12 -12.90 -7.85
C LYS A 47 -10.99 -14.02 -7.31
N CYS A 48 -11.46 -13.91 -6.06
CA CYS A 48 -12.36 -14.91 -5.50
C CYS A 48 -13.67 -14.97 -6.30
N VAL A 49 -14.27 -13.81 -6.62
CA VAL A 49 -15.49 -13.74 -7.44
C VAL A 49 -15.27 -14.34 -8.82
N GLU A 50 -14.15 -14.02 -9.47
CA GLU A 50 -13.80 -14.55 -10.79
C GLU A 50 -13.73 -16.08 -10.79
N ASN A 51 -13.23 -16.67 -9.69
CA ASN A 51 -13.07 -18.12 -9.52
C ASN A 51 -14.32 -18.84 -8.97
N ASN A 52 -15.27 -18.11 -8.37
CA ASN A 52 -16.44 -18.67 -7.69
C ASN A 52 -17.76 -18.02 -8.17
N ARG A 53 -17.89 -17.80 -9.48
CA ARG A 53 -19.01 -17.05 -10.08
C ARG A 53 -20.38 -17.57 -9.67
N ASP A 54 -20.51 -18.88 -9.48
CA ASP A 54 -21.78 -19.55 -9.15
C ASP A 54 -22.03 -19.67 -7.64
N ASN A 55 -21.03 -19.36 -6.79
CA ASN A 55 -21.17 -19.41 -5.34
C ASN A 55 -20.29 -18.35 -4.64
N LEU A 56 -20.80 -17.11 -4.64
CA LEU A 56 -20.15 -15.97 -3.98
C LEU A 56 -20.03 -16.12 -2.46
N GLY A 57 -20.76 -17.07 -1.85
CA GLY A 57 -20.67 -17.37 -0.42
C GLY A 57 -19.25 -17.78 -0.01
N ASN A 58 -18.52 -18.44 -0.91
CA ASN A 58 -17.12 -18.83 -0.71
C ASN A 58 -16.17 -17.63 -0.59
N CYS A 59 -16.62 -16.43 -0.99
CA CYS A 59 -15.82 -15.21 -0.97
C CYS A 59 -16.05 -14.32 0.25
N LYS A 60 -16.90 -14.75 1.20
CA LYS A 60 -17.29 -13.96 2.37
C LYS A 60 -16.08 -13.40 3.12
N ASP A 61 -15.07 -14.22 3.39
CA ASP A 61 -13.89 -13.78 4.15
C ASP A 61 -13.09 -12.70 3.41
N TYR A 62 -12.99 -12.79 2.08
CA TYR A 62 -12.33 -11.77 1.27
C TYR A 62 -13.11 -10.44 1.30
N PHE A 63 -14.44 -10.50 1.24
CA PHE A 63 -15.27 -9.30 1.37
C PHE A 63 -15.19 -8.68 2.76
N ASP A 64 -15.21 -9.51 3.80
CA ASP A 64 -15.09 -9.05 5.19
C ASP A 64 -13.73 -8.39 5.42
N ASN A 65 -12.65 -8.95 4.86
CA ASN A 65 -11.33 -8.34 4.91
C ASN A 65 -11.27 -6.99 4.19
N PHE A 66 -11.83 -6.91 2.97
CA PHE A 66 -11.91 -5.65 2.24
C PHE A 66 -12.75 -4.60 2.98
N LYS A 67 -13.87 -5.00 3.59
CA LYS A 67 -14.73 -4.13 4.40
C LYS A 67 -14.00 -3.61 5.64
N LYS A 68 -13.33 -4.49 6.39
CA LYS A 68 -12.54 -4.14 7.58
C LYS A 68 -11.41 -3.17 7.22
N CYS A 69 -10.71 -3.41 6.12
CA CYS A 69 -9.67 -2.50 5.64
C CYS A 69 -10.24 -1.10 5.38
N LYS A 70 -11.37 -0.97 4.65
CA LYS A 70 -11.98 0.34 4.39
C LYS A 70 -12.42 1.05 5.68
N GLN A 71 -13.01 0.31 6.61
CA GLN A 71 -13.44 0.86 7.90
C GLN A 71 -12.26 1.39 8.71
N PHE A 72 -11.15 0.63 8.77
CA PHE A 72 -9.92 1.06 9.40
C PHE A 72 -9.42 2.38 8.80
N TRP A 73 -9.28 2.45 7.48
CA TRP A 73 -8.73 3.65 6.83
C TRP A 73 -9.62 4.88 6.93
N ASN A 74 -10.95 4.69 6.96
CA ASN A 74 -11.86 5.80 7.26
C ASN A 74 -11.61 6.34 8.68
N ALA A 75 -11.49 5.45 9.67
CA ALA A 75 -11.22 5.84 11.05
C ALA A 75 -9.82 6.49 11.22
N VAL A 76 -8.81 6.00 10.50
CA VAL A 76 -7.50 6.65 10.41
C VAL A 76 -7.63 8.05 9.81
N GLN A 77 -8.32 8.22 8.69
CA GLN A 77 -8.47 9.53 8.06
C GLN A 77 -9.21 10.51 8.98
N GLU A 78 -10.25 10.04 9.67
CA GLU A 78 -10.94 10.85 10.68
C GLU A 78 -10.00 11.27 11.82
N TYR A 79 -9.19 10.34 12.34
CA TYR A 79 -8.19 10.65 13.35
C TYR A 79 -7.19 11.70 12.87
N ARG A 80 -6.64 11.52 11.66
CA ARG A 80 -5.68 12.45 11.03
C ARG A 80 -6.28 13.84 10.84
N CYS A 81 -7.55 13.92 10.44
CA CYS A 81 -8.24 15.20 10.30
C CYS A 81 -8.46 15.89 11.64
N ARG A 82 -8.86 15.15 12.69
CA ARG A 82 -9.17 15.72 14.01
C ARG A 82 -7.92 16.09 14.81
N HIS A 83 -6.85 15.29 14.71
CA HIS A 83 -5.70 15.38 15.62
C HIS A 83 -4.40 15.83 14.94
N MET A 84 -4.25 15.65 13.62
CA MET A 84 -3.00 15.92 12.89
C MET A 84 -3.10 17.08 11.89
N LYS A 85 -4.18 17.89 11.97
CA LYS A 85 -4.45 19.03 11.08
C LYS A 85 -4.39 18.67 9.59
N LYS A 86 -4.79 17.45 9.22
CA LYS A 86 -4.85 16.98 7.83
C LYS A 86 -6.22 17.24 7.21
N THR A 87 -6.28 17.45 5.90
CA THR A 87 -7.54 17.49 5.16
C THR A 87 -7.97 16.06 4.75
N ARG A 88 -9.25 15.87 4.38
CA ARG A 88 -9.73 14.59 3.83
C ARG A 88 -9.04 14.18 2.53
N HIS A 89 -8.41 15.13 1.84
CA HIS A 89 -7.68 14.91 0.59
C HIS A 89 -6.19 14.62 0.84
N ASP A 90 -5.69 14.90 2.04
CA ASP A 90 -4.29 14.65 2.39
C ASP A 90 -4.11 13.14 2.61
N LEU A 91 -3.37 12.50 1.71
CA LEU A 91 -3.03 11.09 1.82
C LEU A 91 -1.89 10.85 2.82
N PRO A 92 -1.82 9.68 3.48
CA PRO A 92 -0.66 9.30 4.28
C PRO A 92 0.62 9.23 3.44
N LYS A 93 1.74 9.70 4.00
CA LYS A 93 3.08 9.47 3.42
C LYS A 93 3.49 7.99 3.58
N GLU A 94 4.60 7.59 2.96
CA GLU A 94 5.09 6.20 2.93
C GLU A 94 5.19 5.55 4.31
N ASP A 95 5.97 6.21 5.14
CA ASP A 95 6.29 5.87 6.50
C ASP A 95 5.02 5.87 7.34
N GLU A 96 4.19 6.88 7.17
CA GLU A 96 2.88 7.00 7.81
C GLU A 96 1.96 5.83 7.46
N LEU A 97 1.86 5.46 6.17
CA LEU A 97 1.02 4.37 5.69
C LEU A 97 1.46 3.03 6.30
N LYS A 98 2.77 2.76 6.32
CA LYS A 98 3.33 1.54 6.92
C LYS A 98 3.04 1.46 8.41
N LYS A 99 3.20 2.58 9.13
CA LYS A 99 2.89 2.70 10.55
C LYS A 99 1.40 2.47 10.85
N TRP A 100 0.50 3.03 10.05
CA TRP A 100 -0.93 2.75 10.21
C TRP A 100 -1.27 1.30 9.86
N LYS A 101 -0.72 0.74 8.77
CA LYS A 101 -0.97 -0.66 8.38
C LYS A 101 -0.61 -1.65 9.51
N SER A 102 0.44 -1.39 10.28
CA SER A 102 0.82 -2.27 11.40
C SER A 102 -0.20 -2.29 12.55
N LYS A 103 -1.09 -1.29 12.63
CA LYS A 103 -2.15 -1.20 13.64
C LYS A 103 -3.45 -1.91 13.24
N ILE A 104 -3.56 -2.37 11.99
CA ILE A 104 -4.76 -3.07 11.50
C ILE A 104 -5.13 -4.30 12.37
N PRO A 105 -4.20 -5.20 12.76
CA PRO A 105 -4.55 -6.38 13.56
C PRO A 105 -5.16 -6.01 14.92
N GLU A 106 -4.57 -5.03 15.60
CA GLU A 106 -5.07 -4.50 16.87
C GLU A 106 -6.44 -3.85 16.70
N TRP A 107 -6.62 -3.04 15.65
CA TRP A 107 -7.90 -2.41 15.35
C TRP A 107 -8.99 -3.43 15.00
N ILE A 108 -8.66 -4.52 14.28
CA ILE A 108 -9.63 -5.59 13.96
C ILE A 108 -10.19 -6.22 15.24
N GLN A 109 -9.38 -6.34 16.29
CA GLN A 109 -9.79 -6.92 17.57
C GLN A 109 -10.55 -5.93 18.46
N THR A 110 -10.07 -4.68 18.53
CA THR A 110 -10.54 -3.70 19.52
C THR A 110 -11.54 -2.69 18.96
N GLN A 111 -11.55 -2.53 17.64
CA GLN A 111 -12.20 -1.43 16.91
C GLN A 111 -11.84 -0.02 17.42
N ARG A 112 -10.67 0.11 18.06
CA ARG A 112 -10.15 1.40 18.53
C ARG A 112 -8.96 1.81 17.69
N ILE A 113 -8.94 3.08 17.29
CA ILE A 113 -7.77 3.65 16.61
C ILE A 113 -6.67 3.90 17.64
N THR A 114 -5.57 3.18 17.47
CA THR A 114 -4.33 3.38 18.21
C THR A 114 -3.32 4.07 17.29
N PRO A 115 -3.09 5.40 17.46
CA PRO A 115 -2.09 6.09 16.67
C PRO A 115 -0.70 5.49 16.92
N PRO A 116 0.14 5.34 15.88
CA PRO A 116 1.55 5.00 16.05
C PRO A 116 2.28 6.08 16.85
N ASP A 117 3.29 5.68 17.63
CA ASP A 117 3.94 6.56 18.62
C ASP A 117 4.65 7.77 17.98
N ASP A 118 5.10 7.66 16.72
CA ASP A 118 5.88 8.68 16.00
C ASP A 118 5.20 9.17 14.70
N ILE A 119 3.93 9.56 14.74
CA ILE A 119 3.16 9.92 13.53
C ILE A 119 2.83 11.40 13.36
#